data_AF-A0A5C5V070-F1
#
_entry.id   AF-A0A5C5V070-F1
#
_cell.length_a   1.000
_cell.length_b   1.000
_cell.length_c   1.000
_cell.angle_alpha   90.00
_cell.angle_beta   90.00
_cell.angle_gamma   90.00
#
_symmetry.space_group_name_H-M   'P 1'
#
loop_
_entity.id
_entity.type
_entity.pdbx_description
1 polymer ?
#
loop_
_entity_poly.entity_id
_entity_poly.type
_entity_poly.pdbx_seq_one_letter_code
_entity_poly.pdbx_strand_id
1 'polypeptide(L)'
;MATTTKDTKPNSTQQKAALASLTQQAAAALIGKPTIYFRDHAHEIPRNPDDSYNAAEVVRWALGQAEPAELPDEQLEALLQSLDIVSCSQDDDAFTFATLDAIVRQHGGAGLAAIGQVVFDTVKRWHHKFPCGAPDSYQPETRAEAEARLQPRYDRQLAKEVQTELAYQERYYARRTGKLVAKCECGAWRHGRKWRRSEIPPGHYVGEGVCPDCTAKMAASYHAR
;
A
#
# COMPACT_ATOMS: atom_id res chain seq x y z
N MET A 1 -36.71 61.13 4.97
CA MET A 1 -37.09 59.97 5.79
C MET A 1 -36.77 58.72 5.01
N ALA A 2 -35.69 58.01 5.37
CA ALA A 2 -35.32 56.75 4.74
C ALA A 2 -35.86 55.60 5.60
N THR A 3 -36.86 54.90 5.09
CA THR A 3 -37.40 53.68 5.71
C THR A 3 -36.41 52.54 5.47
N THR A 4 -35.60 52.23 6.48
CA THR A 4 -34.78 51.03 6.51
C THR A 4 -35.67 49.80 6.70
N THR A 5 -35.87 49.02 5.64
CA THR A 5 -36.44 47.67 5.71
C THR A 5 -35.46 46.74 6.41
N LYS A 6 -35.87 46.20 7.56
CA LYS A 6 -35.14 45.16 8.29
C LYS A 6 -35.28 43.84 7.52
N ASP A 7 -34.22 43.42 6.85
CA ASP A 7 -34.15 42.10 6.22
C ASP A 7 -34.28 41.02 7.29
N THR A 8 -35.44 40.40 7.35
CA THR A 8 -35.74 39.32 8.29
C THR A 8 -35.29 38.02 7.64
N LYS A 9 -34.34 37.30 8.28
CA LYS A 9 -33.85 36.02 7.74
C LYS A 9 -35.02 35.04 7.58
N PRO A 10 -35.13 34.34 6.43
CA PRO A 10 -36.20 33.39 6.21
C PRO A 10 -36.12 32.25 7.22
N ASN A 11 -37.27 31.85 7.76
CA ASN A 11 -37.36 30.72 8.68
C ASN A 11 -37.25 29.38 7.92
N SER A 12 -37.08 28.27 8.64
CA SER A 12 -36.86 26.94 8.03
C SER A 12 -38.02 26.49 7.13
N THR A 13 -39.25 26.90 7.43
CA THR A 13 -40.43 26.61 6.59
C THR A 13 -40.38 27.37 5.27
N GLN A 14 -40.03 28.65 5.31
CA GLN A 14 -39.85 29.48 4.12
C GLN A 14 -38.69 28.99 3.24
N GLN A 15 -37.60 28.54 3.86
CA GLN A 15 -36.47 27.93 3.14
C GLN A 15 -36.88 26.63 2.46
N LYS A 16 -37.64 25.76 3.13
CA LYS A 16 -38.16 24.52 2.53
C LYS A 16 -39.12 24.80 1.38
N ALA A 17 -40.02 25.78 1.53
CA ALA A 17 -40.93 26.18 0.45
C ALA A 17 -40.17 26.72 -0.77
N ALA A 18 -39.12 27.53 -0.55
CA ALA A 18 -38.27 28.03 -1.63
C ALA A 18 -37.53 26.90 -2.36
N LEU A 19 -37.07 25.86 -1.66
CA LEU A 19 -36.44 24.70 -2.28
C LEU A 19 -37.42 23.76 -3.00
N ALA A 20 -38.71 23.82 -2.67
CA ALA A 20 -39.74 23.01 -3.31
C ALA A 20 -40.21 23.58 -4.66
N SER A 21 -39.98 24.87 -4.90
CA SER A 21 -40.39 25.58 -6.12
C SER A 21 -39.30 26.55 -6.56
N LEU A 22 -38.32 26.02 -7.30
CA LEU A 22 -37.22 26.76 -7.88
C LEU A 22 -37.56 27.24 -9.29
N THR A 23 -37.05 28.41 -9.64
CA THR A 23 -36.99 28.86 -11.03
C THR A 23 -36.01 28.00 -11.82
N GLN A 24 -36.15 27.97 -13.15
CA GLN A 24 -35.22 27.29 -14.05
C GLN A 24 -33.76 27.71 -13.82
N GLN A 25 -33.53 29.01 -13.62
CA GLN A 25 -32.18 29.52 -13.36
C GLN A 25 -31.62 29.02 -12.03
N ALA A 26 -32.44 28.98 -10.97
CA ALA A 26 -32.02 28.48 -9.66
C ALA A 26 -31.77 26.96 -9.68
N ALA A 27 -32.62 26.20 -10.38
CA ALA A 27 -32.44 24.77 -10.57
C ALA A 27 -31.18 24.44 -11.41
N ALA A 28 -30.93 25.22 -12.47
CA ALA A 28 -29.73 25.08 -13.29
C ALA A 28 -28.45 25.37 -12.50
N ALA A 29 -28.45 26.45 -11.71
CA ALA A 29 -27.35 26.77 -10.81
C ALA A 29 -27.11 25.68 -9.76
N LEU A 30 -28.17 25.07 -9.23
CA LEU A 30 -28.08 24.02 -8.19
C LEU A 30 -27.26 22.80 -8.63
N ILE A 31 -27.34 22.42 -9.91
CA ILE A 31 -26.62 21.27 -10.46
C ILE A 31 -25.48 21.67 -11.42
N GLY A 32 -25.10 22.94 -11.42
CA GLY A 32 -23.97 23.45 -12.20
C GLY A 32 -24.14 23.36 -13.72
N LYS A 33 -25.38 23.41 -14.23
CA LYS A 33 -25.68 23.40 -15.67
C LYS A 33 -26.08 24.79 -16.15
N PRO A 34 -25.82 25.16 -17.41
CA PRO A 34 -26.29 26.44 -17.95
C PRO A 34 -27.81 26.43 -18.12
N THR A 35 -28.47 27.57 -17.91
CA THR A 35 -29.95 27.68 -18.02
C THR A 35 -30.50 27.18 -19.35
N ILE A 36 -29.75 27.34 -20.45
CA ILE A 36 -30.12 26.86 -21.79
C ILE A 36 -30.27 25.33 -21.84
N TYR A 37 -29.46 24.59 -21.08
CA TYR A 37 -29.56 23.14 -21.00
C TYR A 37 -30.91 22.70 -20.43
N PHE A 38 -31.42 23.38 -19.39
CA PHE A 38 -32.74 23.12 -18.83
C PHE A 38 -33.88 23.45 -19.79
N ARG A 39 -33.70 24.43 -20.68
CA ARG A 39 -34.69 24.76 -21.70
C ARG A 39 -34.79 23.62 -22.71
N ASP A 40 -33.64 23.14 -23.16
CA ASP A 40 -33.55 22.15 -24.24
C ASP A 40 -33.91 20.73 -23.75
N HIS A 41 -33.71 20.44 -22.45
CA HIS A 41 -33.98 19.12 -21.82
C HIS A 41 -35.13 19.17 -20.79
N ALA A 42 -36.03 20.15 -20.88
CA ALA A 42 -37.12 20.36 -19.91
C ALA A 42 -38.05 19.14 -19.74
N HIS A 43 -38.09 18.25 -20.73
CA HIS A 43 -38.91 17.04 -20.75
C HIS A 43 -38.27 15.85 -20.01
N GLU A 44 -36.96 15.91 -19.77
CA GLU A 44 -36.20 14.84 -19.09
C GLU A 44 -36.01 15.14 -17.60
N ILE A 45 -36.01 16.42 -17.23
CA ILE A 45 -35.78 16.89 -15.86
C ILE A 45 -37.12 16.85 -15.09
N PRO A 46 -37.16 16.32 -13.85
CA PRO A 46 -38.38 16.32 -13.04
C PRO A 46 -38.90 17.73 -12.77
N ARG A 47 -40.22 17.93 -12.97
CA ARG A 47 -40.89 19.22 -12.83
C ARG A 47 -42.19 19.07 -12.05
N ASN A 48 -42.50 20.10 -11.28
CA ASN A 48 -43.79 20.24 -10.64
C ASN A 48 -44.88 20.55 -11.68
N PRO A 49 -46.17 20.38 -11.35
CA PRO A 49 -47.29 20.73 -12.25
C PRO A 49 -47.36 22.20 -12.63
N ASP A 50 -46.75 23.09 -11.84
CA ASP A 50 -46.68 24.54 -12.06
C ASP A 50 -45.43 24.98 -12.84
N ASP A 51 -44.78 24.03 -13.52
CA ASP A 51 -43.56 24.25 -14.30
C ASP A 51 -42.30 24.64 -13.48
N SER A 52 -42.40 24.69 -12.15
CA SER A 52 -41.28 24.90 -11.24
C SER A 52 -40.50 23.61 -10.95
N TYR A 53 -39.36 23.75 -10.28
CA TYR A 53 -38.45 22.63 -10.00
C TYR A 53 -38.33 22.37 -8.51
N ASN A 54 -38.43 21.10 -8.10
CA ASN A 54 -38.08 20.68 -6.75
C ASN A 54 -36.57 20.43 -6.65
N ALA A 55 -35.88 21.12 -5.73
CA ALA A 55 -34.43 21.02 -5.56
C ALA A 55 -33.94 19.57 -5.34
N ALA A 56 -34.66 18.79 -4.52
CA ALA A 56 -34.25 17.44 -4.18
C ALA A 56 -34.40 16.48 -5.38
N GLU A 57 -35.45 16.66 -6.18
CA GLU A 57 -35.69 15.84 -7.36
C GLU A 57 -34.70 16.17 -8.48
N VAL A 58 -34.41 17.44 -8.71
CA VAL A 58 -33.40 17.88 -9.69
C VAL A 58 -32.02 17.37 -9.32
N VAL A 59 -31.62 17.46 -8.04
CA VAL A 59 -30.33 16.92 -7.58
C VAL A 59 -30.28 15.40 -7.74
N ARG A 60 -31.35 14.68 -7.36
CA ARG A 60 -31.40 13.23 -7.52
C ARG A 60 -31.32 12.80 -8.98
N TRP A 61 -32.05 13.50 -9.85
CA TRP A 61 -31.98 13.28 -11.30
C TRP A 61 -30.55 13.49 -11.81
N ALA A 62 -29.93 14.64 -11.48
CA ALA A 62 -28.58 14.97 -11.94
C ALA A 62 -27.53 13.94 -11.45
N LEU A 63 -27.67 13.45 -10.22
CA LEU A 63 -26.81 12.38 -9.69
C LEU A 63 -27.03 11.04 -10.39
N GLY A 64 -28.25 10.77 -10.88
CA GLY A 64 -28.56 9.59 -11.67
C GLY A 64 -28.09 9.66 -13.13
N GLN A 65 -27.74 10.85 -13.63
CA GLN A 65 -27.19 11.09 -14.97
C GLN A 65 -25.64 11.04 -15.00
N ALA A 66 -24.98 10.71 -13.88
CA ALA A 66 -23.52 10.57 -13.87
C ALA A 66 -23.13 9.35 -14.72
N GLU A 67 -22.72 9.60 -15.96
CA GLU A 67 -22.16 8.56 -16.81
C GLU A 67 -20.83 8.06 -16.22
N PRO A 68 -20.60 6.74 -16.18
CA PRO A 68 -19.29 6.20 -15.85
C PRO A 68 -18.25 6.79 -16.79
N ALA A 69 -17.13 7.25 -16.24
CA ALA A 69 -16.00 7.63 -17.07
C ALA A 69 -15.47 6.37 -17.79
N GLU A 70 -15.52 6.37 -19.12
CA GLU A 70 -14.87 5.35 -19.92
C GLU A 70 -13.39 5.72 -20.11
N LEU A 71 -12.50 4.84 -19.65
CA LEU A 71 -11.07 4.96 -19.94
C LEU A 71 -10.77 4.21 -21.24
N PRO A 72 -9.87 4.74 -22.10
CA PRO A 72 -9.32 3.95 -23.19
C PRO A 72 -8.65 2.67 -22.65
N ASP A 73 -8.77 1.57 -23.38
CA ASP A 73 -8.27 0.24 -22.97
C ASP A 73 -6.81 0.28 -22.49
N GLU A 74 -5.93 1.02 -23.18
CA GLU A 74 -4.51 1.15 -22.81
C GLU A 74 -4.31 1.76 -21.41
N GLN A 75 -5.15 2.73 -21.04
CA GLN A 75 -5.09 3.39 -19.73
C GLN A 75 -5.70 2.52 -18.65
N LEU A 76 -6.80 1.83 -18.97
CA LEU A 76 -7.42 0.87 -18.08
C LEU A 76 -6.46 -0.28 -17.76
N GLU A 77 -5.81 -0.83 -18.77
CA GLU A 77 -4.83 -1.91 -18.61
C GLU A 77 -3.65 -1.47 -17.74
N ALA A 78 -3.08 -0.28 -17.99
CA ALA A 78 -2.00 0.26 -17.16
C ALA A 78 -2.43 0.46 -15.68
N LEU A 79 -3.67 0.87 -15.45
CA LEU A 79 -4.22 1.03 -14.11
C LEU A 79 -4.42 -0.34 -13.42
N LEU A 80 -4.98 -1.32 -14.12
CA LEU A 80 -5.20 -2.68 -13.60
C LEU A 80 -3.87 -3.34 -13.21
N GLN A 81 -2.85 -3.24 -14.07
CA GLN A 81 -1.50 -3.74 -13.76
C GLN A 81 -0.88 -3.06 -12.54
N SER A 82 -1.13 -1.75 -12.36
CA SER A 82 -0.66 -1.03 -11.17
C SER A 82 -1.35 -1.52 -9.90
N LEU A 83 -2.65 -1.84 -9.97
CA LEU A 83 -3.41 -2.39 -8.85
C LEU A 83 -2.97 -3.82 -8.50
N ASP A 84 -2.59 -4.64 -9.48
CA ASP A 84 -2.03 -5.98 -9.24
C ASP A 84 -0.75 -5.94 -8.40
N ILE A 85 0.10 -4.93 -8.62
CA ILE A 85 1.33 -4.73 -7.84
C ILE A 85 0.99 -4.35 -6.39
N VAL A 86 -0.01 -3.48 -6.21
CA VAL A 86 -0.44 -3.04 -4.88
C VAL A 86 -1.06 -4.20 -4.09
N SER A 87 -1.93 -4.99 -4.72
CA SER A 87 -2.63 -6.11 -4.07
C SER A 87 -1.70 -7.26 -3.65
N CYS A 88 -0.66 -7.54 -4.44
CA CYS A 88 0.34 -8.54 -4.08
C CYS A 88 1.22 -8.16 -2.88
N SER A 89 1.18 -6.90 -2.44
CA SER A 89 2.14 -6.35 -1.48
C SER A 89 1.65 -6.25 -0.04
N GLN A 90 0.35 -6.44 0.24
CA GLN A 90 -0.20 -6.24 1.60
C GLN A 90 -1.26 -7.28 1.99
N ASP A 91 -1.22 -7.70 3.26
CA ASP A 91 -2.21 -8.60 3.89
C ASP A 91 -3.57 -7.90 4.18
N ASP A 92 -3.70 -6.60 3.91
CA ASP A 92 -4.82 -5.75 4.35
C ASP A 92 -5.83 -5.37 3.25
N ASP A 93 -5.73 -5.97 2.05
CA ASP A 93 -6.62 -5.70 0.91
C ASP A 93 -8.10 -5.87 1.28
N ALA A 94 -8.41 -6.87 2.09
CA ALA A 94 -9.78 -7.16 2.54
C ALA A 94 -10.43 -5.97 3.27
N PHE A 95 -9.67 -5.22 4.07
CA PHE A 95 -10.19 -4.06 4.79
C PHE A 95 -10.46 -2.88 3.83
N THR A 96 -9.56 -2.66 2.88
CA THR A 96 -9.70 -1.61 1.86
C THR A 96 -10.92 -1.89 0.98
N PHE A 97 -11.08 -3.12 0.48
CA PHE A 97 -12.26 -3.51 -0.30
C PHE A 97 -13.56 -3.39 0.50
N ALA A 98 -13.58 -3.84 1.75
CA ALA A 98 -14.78 -3.73 2.60
C ALA A 98 -15.19 -2.26 2.82
N THR A 99 -14.23 -1.36 2.97
CA THR A 99 -14.47 0.08 3.13
C THR A 99 -15.03 0.70 1.85
N LEU A 100 -14.45 0.38 0.69
CA LEU A 100 -14.94 0.87 -0.61
C LEU A 100 -16.36 0.34 -0.93
N ASP A 101 -16.62 -0.93 -0.68
CA ASP A 101 -17.94 -1.54 -0.86
C ASP A 101 -18.99 -0.89 0.07
N ALA A 102 -18.63 -0.61 1.32
CA ALA A 102 -19.51 0.12 2.24
C ALA A 102 -19.87 1.53 1.72
N ILE A 103 -18.91 2.26 1.14
CA ILE A 103 -19.16 3.58 0.54
C ILE A 103 -20.12 3.46 -0.64
N VAL A 104 -19.91 2.50 -1.54
CA VAL A 104 -20.80 2.27 -2.69
C VAL A 104 -22.21 1.93 -2.22
N ARG A 105 -22.36 1.06 -1.21
CA ARG A 105 -23.68 0.71 -0.67
C ARG A 105 -24.40 1.89 -0.02
N GLN A 106 -23.68 2.77 0.68
CA GLN A 106 -24.27 3.89 1.42
C GLN A 106 -24.50 5.14 0.56
N HIS A 107 -23.64 5.37 -0.44
CA HIS A 107 -23.55 6.64 -1.16
C HIS A 107 -23.50 6.49 -2.68
N GLY A 108 -23.53 5.26 -3.21
CA GLY A 108 -23.47 4.97 -4.64
C GLY A 108 -22.14 5.36 -5.30
N GLY A 109 -22.13 5.34 -6.63
CA GLY A 109 -20.95 5.73 -7.42
C GLY A 109 -20.51 7.18 -7.19
N ALA A 110 -21.45 8.09 -6.92
CA ALA A 110 -21.13 9.49 -6.63
C ALA A 110 -20.33 9.64 -5.31
N GLY A 111 -20.68 8.89 -4.27
CA GLY A 111 -19.91 8.86 -3.03
C GLY A 111 -18.52 8.27 -3.23
N LEU A 112 -18.42 7.21 -4.03
CA LEU A 112 -17.13 6.62 -4.38
C LEU A 112 -16.24 7.63 -5.15
N ALA A 113 -16.79 8.36 -6.11
CA ALA A 113 -16.05 9.38 -6.86
C ALA A 113 -15.54 10.51 -5.94
N ALA A 114 -16.38 10.98 -5.01
CA ALA A 114 -16.00 12.01 -4.05
C ALA A 114 -14.85 11.55 -3.13
N ILE A 115 -14.91 10.32 -2.63
CA ILE A 115 -13.81 9.73 -1.83
C ILE A 115 -12.58 9.47 -2.69
N GLY A 116 -12.75 9.04 -3.96
CA GLY A 116 -11.67 8.87 -4.91
C GLY A 116 -10.84 10.14 -5.09
N GLN A 117 -11.47 11.32 -5.12
CA GLN A 117 -10.76 12.59 -5.17
C GLN A 117 -9.90 12.83 -3.91
N VAL A 118 -10.41 12.51 -2.72
CA VAL A 118 -9.67 12.64 -1.46
C VAL A 118 -8.46 11.70 -1.42
N VAL A 119 -8.64 10.46 -1.90
CA VAL A 119 -7.55 9.48 -2.02
C VAL A 119 -6.50 9.99 -3.01
N PHE A 120 -6.92 10.43 -4.20
CA PHE A 120 -6.03 10.96 -5.24
C PHE A 120 -5.20 12.14 -4.72
N ASP A 121 -5.83 13.13 -4.08
CA ASP A 121 -5.13 14.29 -3.51
C ASP A 121 -4.15 13.88 -2.41
N THR A 122 -4.47 12.83 -1.65
CA THR A 122 -3.59 12.28 -0.61
C THR A 122 -2.39 11.57 -1.21
N VAL A 123 -2.59 10.71 -2.20
CA VAL A 123 -1.50 10.04 -2.94
C VAL A 123 -0.59 11.08 -3.61
N LYS A 124 -1.17 12.10 -4.25
CA LYS A 124 -0.39 13.20 -4.84
C LYS A 124 0.47 13.94 -3.83
N ARG A 125 -0.10 14.28 -2.65
CA ARG A 125 0.67 14.88 -1.55
C ARG A 125 1.79 13.97 -1.06
N TRP A 126 1.53 12.68 -0.94
CA TRP A 126 2.54 11.71 -0.53
C TRP A 126 3.65 11.57 -1.56
N HIS A 127 3.33 11.49 -2.85
CA HIS A 127 4.31 11.45 -3.92
C HIS A 127 5.25 12.67 -3.90
N HIS A 128 4.71 13.87 -3.65
CA HIS A 128 5.53 15.07 -3.48
C HIS A 128 6.40 15.04 -2.22
N LYS A 129 5.88 14.50 -1.11
CA LYS A 129 6.59 14.46 0.18
C LYS A 129 7.64 13.36 0.24
N PHE A 130 7.36 12.23 -0.40
CA PHE A 130 8.18 11.05 -0.48
C PHE A 130 8.34 10.72 -1.97
N PRO A 131 9.32 11.32 -2.65
CA PRO A 131 9.63 10.95 -4.03
C PRO A 131 10.23 9.54 -4.03
N CYS A 132 9.40 8.53 -3.86
CA CYS A 132 9.69 7.14 -4.14
C CYS A 132 9.33 6.87 -5.60
N GLY A 133 10.15 7.40 -6.50
CA GLY A 133 10.10 7.12 -7.92
C GLY A 133 11.52 6.98 -8.42
N ALA A 134 11.75 6.05 -9.36
CA ALA A 134 12.89 6.22 -10.25
C ALA A 134 12.77 7.62 -10.87
N PRO A 135 13.87 8.39 -10.99
CA PRO A 135 13.81 9.73 -11.57
C PRO A 135 13.06 9.70 -12.91
N ASP A 136 12.31 10.75 -13.24
CA ASP A 136 11.54 10.87 -14.50
C ASP A 136 12.39 10.62 -15.77
N SER A 137 13.71 10.65 -15.62
CA SER A 137 14.72 10.30 -16.61
C SER A 137 15.11 8.82 -16.64
N TYR A 138 14.32 7.90 -16.08
CA TYR A 138 14.63 6.47 -16.11
C TYR A 138 14.54 5.94 -17.53
N GLN A 139 15.67 5.99 -18.24
CA GLN A 139 15.88 5.22 -19.45
C GLN A 139 15.94 3.75 -19.03
N PRO A 140 15.11 2.86 -19.61
CA PRO A 140 15.19 1.45 -19.29
C PRO A 140 16.60 0.95 -19.63
N GLU A 141 17.30 0.50 -18.60
CA GLU A 141 18.61 -0.13 -18.72
C GLU A 141 18.52 -1.27 -19.73
N THR A 142 19.44 -1.31 -20.69
CA THR A 142 19.49 -2.43 -21.64
C THR A 142 19.77 -3.72 -20.89
N ARG A 143 19.36 -4.86 -21.46
CA ARG A 143 19.65 -6.17 -20.87
C ARG A 143 21.14 -6.35 -20.52
N ALA A 144 22.04 -5.89 -21.39
CA ALA A 144 23.47 -5.99 -21.18
C ALA A 144 23.96 -5.14 -19.99
N GLU A 145 23.42 -3.93 -19.82
CA GLU A 145 23.74 -3.05 -18.69
C GLU A 145 23.21 -3.64 -17.38
N ALA A 146 21.97 -4.16 -17.39
CA ALA A 146 21.35 -4.80 -16.23
C ALA A 146 22.11 -6.06 -15.81
N GLU A 147 22.51 -6.90 -16.78
CA GLU A 147 23.36 -8.06 -16.55
C GLU A 147 24.71 -7.62 -15.96
N ALA A 148 25.40 -6.63 -16.55
CA ALA A 148 26.68 -6.13 -16.03
C ALA A 148 26.60 -5.59 -14.59
N ARG A 149 25.49 -4.93 -14.23
CA ARG A 149 25.25 -4.40 -12.88
C ARG A 149 24.91 -5.49 -11.87
N LEU A 150 24.13 -6.49 -12.27
CA LEU A 150 23.64 -7.55 -11.40
C LEU A 150 24.62 -8.73 -11.24
N GLN A 151 25.44 -9.00 -12.27
CA GLN A 151 26.37 -10.13 -12.28
C GLN A 151 27.29 -10.19 -11.04
N PRO A 152 27.93 -9.09 -10.59
CA PRO A 152 28.79 -9.12 -9.40
C PRO A 152 28.02 -9.39 -8.10
N ARG A 153 26.71 -9.13 -8.06
CA ARG A 153 25.87 -9.49 -6.89
C ARG A 153 25.53 -10.96 -6.92
N TYR A 154 25.16 -11.48 -8.10
CA TYR A 154 24.89 -12.89 -8.31
C TYR A 154 26.13 -13.74 -8.01
N ASP A 155 27.30 -13.35 -8.52
CA ASP A 155 28.57 -14.04 -8.29
C ASP A 155 28.94 -14.08 -6.80
N ARG A 156 28.74 -12.97 -6.07
CA ARG A 156 28.96 -12.91 -4.62
C ARG A 156 28.00 -13.83 -3.86
N GLN A 157 26.74 -13.88 -4.26
CA GLN A 157 25.76 -14.75 -3.63
C GLN A 157 26.07 -16.22 -3.90
N LEU A 158 26.36 -16.58 -5.15
CA LEU A 158 26.76 -17.93 -5.55
C LEU A 158 28.04 -18.36 -4.83
N ALA A 159 29.05 -17.50 -4.73
CA ALA A 159 30.28 -17.79 -3.99
C ALA A 159 30.00 -18.08 -2.51
N LYS A 160 29.07 -17.33 -1.88
CA LYS A 160 28.67 -17.57 -0.50
C LYS A 160 27.93 -18.91 -0.33
N GLU A 161 27.05 -19.25 -1.25
CA GLU A 161 26.32 -20.52 -1.25
C GLU A 161 27.27 -21.71 -1.43
N VAL A 162 28.17 -21.64 -2.42
CA VAL A 162 29.22 -22.65 -2.65
C VAL A 162 30.12 -22.79 -1.43
N GLN A 163 30.57 -21.70 -0.82
CA GLN A 163 31.41 -21.75 0.38
C GLN A 163 30.67 -22.38 1.57
N THR A 164 29.38 -22.08 1.73
CA THR A 164 28.54 -22.67 2.78
C THR A 164 28.39 -24.17 2.58
N GLU A 165 28.15 -24.61 1.34
CA GLU A 165 27.99 -26.02 0.99
C GLU A 165 29.31 -26.79 1.16
N LEU A 166 30.45 -26.23 0.73
CA LEU A 166 31.77 -26.82 0.96
C LEU A 166 32.07 -26.97 2.45
N ALA A 167 31.82 -25.94 3.27
CA ALA A 167 32.01 -26.00 4.71
C ALA A 167 31.10 -27.05 5.37
N TYR A 168 29.86 -27.19 4.88
CA TYR A 168 28.94 -28.23 5.31
C TYR A 168 29.47 -29.63 4.98
N GLN A 169 29.94 -29.85 3.75
CA GLN A 169 30.50 -31.13 3.31
C GLN A 169 31.76 -31.50 4.09
N GLU A 170 32.71 -30.57 4.28
CA GLU A 170 33.91 -30.78 5.09
C GLU A 170 33.56 -31.21 6.52
N ARG A 171 32.61 -30.51 7.16
CA ARG A 171 32.14 -30.85 8.50
C ARG A 171 31.47 -32.23 8.53
N TYR A 172 30.68 -32.56 7.51
CA TYR A 172 30.02 -33.85 7.37
C TYR A 172 31.04 -35.00 7.23
N TYR A 173 32.03 -34.86 6.35
CA TYR A 173 33.11 -35.84 6.18
C TYR A 173 33.96 -36.00 7.43
N ALA A 174 34.30 -34.90 8.11
CA ALA A 174 35.05 -34.94 9.36
C ALA A 174 34.28 -35.70 10.46
N ARG A 175 32.95 -35.56 10.54
CA ARG A 175 32.11 -36.35 11.46
C ARG A 175 32.18 -37.84 11.15
N ARG A 176 31.98 -38.22 9.88
CA ARG A 176 31.97 -39.64 9.47
C ARG A 176 33.31 -40.33 9.65
N THR A 177 34.41 -39.59 9.50
CA THR A 177 35.78 -40.13 9.62
C THR A 177 36.36 -40.00 11.02
N GLY A 178 35.59 -39.49 11.99
CA GLY A 178 36.06 -39.27 13.37
C GLY A 178 37.10 -38.15 13.51
N LYS A 179 37.24 -37.29 12.49
CA LYS A 179 38.18 -36.16 12.44
C LYS A 179 37.58 -34.83 12.87
N LEU A 180 36.37 -34.83 13.45
CA LEU A 180 35.76 -33.63 14.03
C LEU A 180 36.23 -33.43 15.48
N VAL A 181 36.80 -32.26 15.78
CA VAL A 181 37.19 -31.85 17.15
C VAL A 181 36.43 -30.58 17.51
N ALA A 182 35.81 -30.54 18.68
CA ALA A 182 35.16 -29.32 19.17
C ALA A 182 36.17 -28.42 19.91
N LYS A 183 36.14 -27.11 19.66
CA LYS A 183 36.92 -26.09 20.36
C LYS A 183 36.00 -25.22 21.19
N CYS A 184 36.39 -25.00 22.44
CA CYS A 184 35.81 -23.98 23.30
C CYS A 184 36.62 -22.69 23.23
N GLU A 185 35.94 -21.56 23.40
CA GLU A 185 36.55 -20.22 23.44
C GLU A 185 37.71 -20.10 24.46
N CYS A 186 37.66 -20.84 25.57
CA CYS A 186 38.73 -20.86 26.57
C CYS A 186 40.01 -21.62 26.11
N GLY A 187 40.06 -22.05 24.85
CA GLY A 187 41.16 -22.81 24.26
C GLY A 187 41.18 -24.30 24.61
N ALA A 188 40.12 -24.82 25.23
CA ALA A 188 39.97 -26.26 25.48
C ALA A 188 39.37 -26.98 24.26
N TRP A 189 39.85 -28.19 23.98
CA TRP A 189 39.47 -29.00 22.83
C TRP A 189 38.88 -30.34 23.27
N ARG A 190 37.84 -30.82 22.60
CA ARG A 190 37.21 -32.12 22.86
C ARG A 190 37.87 -33.21 22.04
N HIS A 191 38.66 -34.06 22.70
CA HIS A 191 39.24 -35.25 22.10
C HIS A 191 38.65 -36.51 22.76
N GLY A 192 37.87 -37.28 22.01
CA GLY A 192 37.09 -38.40 22.57
C GLY A 192 36.15 -37.96 23.69
N ARG A 193 36.29 -38.55 24.89
CA ARG A 193 35.46 -38.22 26.08
C ARG A 193 36.00 -37.09 26.95
N LYS A 194 37.16 -36.50 26.63
CA LYS A 194 37.87 -35.55 27.52
C LYS A 194 38.07 -34.19 26.85
N TRP A 195 38.05 -33.13 27.65
CA TRP A 195 38.43 -31.76 27.24
C TRP A 195 39.85 -31.47 27.71
N ARG A 196 40.71 -30.93 26.83
CA ARG A 196 42.12 -30.62 27.15
C ARG A 196 42.59 -29.38 26.40
N ARG A 197 43.54 -28.63 26.98
CA ARG A 197 44.26 -27.55 26.28
C ARG A 197 45.50 -28.16 25.62
N SER A 198 45.36 -28.62 24.39
CA SER A 198 46.44 -29.20 23.58
C SER A 198 46.35 -28.69 22.14
N GLU A 199 47.39 -28.87 21.34
CA GLU A 199 47.35 -28.54 19.92
C GLU A 199 46.37 -29.44 19.14
N ILE A 200 45.86 -28.93 18.03
CA ILE A 200 44.96 -29.66 17.13
C ILE A 200 45.79 -30.67 16.33
N PRO A 201 45.43 -31.96 16.29
CA PRO A 201 46.11 -32.90 15.43
C PRO A 201 45.89 -32.51 13.95
N PRO A 202 46.92 -32.57 13.09
CA PRO A 202 46.80 -32.19 11.67
C PRO A 202 45.62 -32.89 10.97
N GLY A 203 44.93 -32.17 10.10
CA GLY A 203 43.83 -32.72 9.29
C GLY A 203 42.50 -32.93 10.02
N HIS A 204 42.32 -32.35 11.22
CA HIS A 204 41.03 -32.34 11.92
C HIS A 204 40.24 -31.08 11.61
N TYR A 205 38.92 -31.24 11.44
CA TYR A 205 38.00 -30.11 11.31
C TYR A 205 37.63 -29.60 12.71
N VAL A 206 37.70 -28.29 12.89
CA VAL A 206 37.37 -27.64 14.16
C VAL A 206 35.93 -27.16 14.14
N GLY A 207 35.08 -27.76 14.97
CA GLY A 207 33.75 -27.24 15.25
C GLY A 207 33.71 -26.40 16.52
N GLU A 208 32.75 -25.48 16.62
CA GLU A 208 32.46 -24.78 17.87
C GLU A 208 31.82 -25.74 18.90
N GLY A 209 32.18 -25.58 20.17
CA GLY A 209 31.55 -26.27 21.29
C GLY A 209 31.93 -25.62 22.63
N VAL A 210 31.25 -25.98 23.71
CA VAL A 210 31.51 -25.40 25.04
C VAL A 210 32.02 -26.47 25.99
N CYS A 211 33.15 -26.21 26.67
CA CYS A 211 33.69 -27.15 27.65
C CYS A 211 32.89 -27.07 28.97
N PRO A 212 32.87 -28.13 29.79
CA PRO A 212 32.13 -28.18 31.05
C PRO A 212 32.43 -27.01 31.99
N ASP A 213 33.68 -26.56 32.05
CA ASP A 213 34.08 -25.44 32.90
C ASP A 213 33.46 -24.11 32.44
N CYS A 214 33.41 -23.87 31.12
CA CYS A 214 32.74 -22.70 30.57
C CYS A 214 31.22 -22.81 30.73
N THR A 215 30.64 -24.00 30.53
CA THR A 215 29.22 -24.24 30.78
C THR A 215 28.84 -23.94 32.23
N ALA A 216 29.64 -24.39 33.20
CA ALA A 216 29.42 -24.13 34.61
C ALA A 216 29.50 -22.63 34.95
N LYS A 217 30.45 -21.90 34.35
CA LYS A 217 30.56 -20.43 34.50
C LYS A 217 29.34 -19.68 33.95
N MET A 218 28.86 -20.06 32.76
CA MET A 218 27.66 -19.45 32.18
C MET A 218 26.44 -19.69 33.07
N ALA A 219 26.25 -20.92 33.57
CA ALA A 219 25.16 -21.25 34.48
C ALA A 219 25.22 -20.46 35.79
N ALA A 220 26.40 -20.34 36.39
CA ALA A 220 26.59 -19.55 37.61
C ALA A 220 26.27 -18.06 37.40
N SER A 221 26.62 -17.50 36.24
CA SER A 221 26.30 -16.11 35.89
C SER A 221 24.81 -15.86 35.66
N TYR A 222 24.06 -16.88 35.24
CA TYR A 222 22.63 -16.79 35.00
C TYR A 222 21.82 -16.82 36.31
N HIS A 223 22.30 -17.55 37.32
CA HIS A 223 21.66 -17.63 38.64
C HIS A 223 22.06 -16.48 39.60
N ALA A 224 23.03 -15.65 39.22
CA ALA A 224 23.43 -14.46 39.98
C ALA A 224 22.68 -13.18 39.53
N ARG A 225 21.76 -13.29 38.56
CA ARG A 225 20.84 -12.24 38.12
C ARG A 225 19.44 -12.53 38.66
#